data_AF-D9PZ45-F1
#
_entry.id   AF-D9PZ45-F1
#
_cell.length_a   1.000
_cell.length_b   1.000
_cell.length_c   1.000
_cell.angle_alpha   90.00
_cell.angle_beta   90.00
_cell.angle_gamma   90.00
#
_symmetry.space_group_name_H-M   'P 1'
#
loop_
_entity.id
_entity.type
_entity.pdbx_description
1 polymer ?
#
loop_
_entity_poly.entity_id
_entity_poly.type
_entity_poly.pdbx_seq_one_letter_code
_entity_poly.pdbx_strand_id
1 'polypeptide(L)'
;MQCERGTIGDCSVSWIVCSSGLPGAIGEAAKPFRYLRPGSLLPAVSQDMEWAYFLYFNEAGAGFYLAMRNEDFNNPACAQRVKEELMNRVDEVLEGDPHKAVVEYIITSVMFPL
;
A
#
# COMPACT_ATOMS: atom_id res chain seq x y z
N MET A 1 5.31 -12.46 12.90
CA MET A 1 4.88 -11.04 12.87
C MET A 1 3.79 -10.94 11.80
N GLN A 2 2.67 -10.27 12.06
CA GLN A 2 1.55 -10.20 11.11
C GLN A 2 1.71 -9.10 10.06
N CYS A 3 2.66 -8.17 10.26
CA CYS A 3 2.91 -7.06 9.36
C CYS A 3 4.41 -6.85 9.14
N GLU A 4 4.77 -6.54 7.91
CA GLU A 4 6.05 -5.95 7.54
C GLU A 4 5.87 -4.48 7.16
N ARG A 5 6.94 -3.71 7.32
CA ARG A 5 6.95 -2.28 7.03
C ARG A 5 8.30 -1.89 6.44
N GLY A 6 8.31 -0.89 5.59
CA GLY A 6 9.54 -0.38 5.03
C GLY A 6 9.40 1.03 4.47
N THR A 7 10.55 1.55 4.07
CA THR A 7 10.68 2.87 3.46
C THR A 7 11.67 2.80 2.32
N ILE A 8 11.41 3.53 1.24
CA ILE A 8 12.36 3.74 0.15
C ILE A 8 12.67 5.23 0.16
N GLY A 9 13.75 5.60 0.85
CA GLY A 9 14.04 6.99 1.21
C GLY A 9 14.25 7.91 0.01
N ASP A 10 14.83 7.40 -1.07
CA ASP A 10 15.07 8.14 -2.31
C ASP A 10 13.84 8.25 -3.22
N CYS A 11 12.75 7.55 -2.89
CA CYS A 11 11.45 7.68 -3.55
C CYS A 11 10.35 8.20 -2.61
N SER A 12 10.75 8.75 -1.46
CA SER A 12 9.86 9.28 -0.41
C SER A 12 8.69 8.36 -0.08
N VAL A 13 8.95 7.05 0.00
CA VAL A 13 7.91 6.03 0.21
C VAL A 13 7.96 5.47 1.61
N SER A 14 6.78 5.24 2.18
CA SER A 14 6.56 4.34 3.32
C SER A 14 5.45 3.36 2.99
N TRP A 15 5.67 2.08 3.31
CA TRP A 15 4.69 1.02 3.06
C TRP A 15 4.54 0.10 4.27
N ILE A 16 3.38 -0.55 4.36
CA ILE A 16 3.07 -1.60 5.32
C ILE A 16 2.32 -2.70 4.57
N VAL A 17 2.71 -3.96 4.76
CA VAL A 17 1.97 -5.14 4.27
C VAL A 17 1.64 -6.01 5.46
N CYS A 18 0.41 -6.46 5.59
CA CYS A 18 -0.03 -7.29 6.71
C CYS A 18 -0.79 -8.52 6.23
N SER A 19 -0.56 -9.67 6.86
CA SER A 19 -1.42 -10.86 6.73
C SER A 19 -2.68 -10.81 7.59
N SER A 20 -2.78 -9.85 8.52
CA SER A 20 -4.00 -9.50 9.26
C SER A 20 -3.84 -8.19 10.02
N GLY A 21 -4.95 -7.56 10.41
CA GLY A 21 -4.95 -6.42 11.34
C GLY A 21 -4.41 -5.09 10.80
N LEU A 22 -4.29 -4.90 9.47
CA LEU A 22 -3.76 -3.67 8.87
C LEU A 22 -4.40 -2.37 9.39
N PRO A 23 -5.74 -2.25 9.58
CA PRO A 23 -6.34 -1.02 10.09
C PRO A 23 -5.79 -0.58 11.45
N GLY A 24 -5.44 -1.54 12.31
CA GLY A 24 -4.79 -1.26 13.60
C GLY A 24 -3.30 -0.92 13.45
N ALA A 25 -2.62 -1.54 12.48
CA ALA A 25 -1.18 -1.35 12.25
C ALA A 25 -0.84 0.03 11.68
N ILE A 26 -1.70 0.61 10.85
CA ILE A 26 -1.46 1.93 10.26
C ILE A 26 -1.72 3.09 11.25
N GLY A 27 -2.57 2.88 12.27
CA GLY A 27 -2.81 3.86 13.33
C GLY A 27 -3.10 5.27 12.80
N GLU A 28 -2.27 6.25 13.20
CA GLU A 28 -2.41 7.65 12.79
C GLU A 28 -2.25 7.86 11.27
N ALA A 29 -1.59 6.95 10.56
CA ALA A 29 -1.49 6.98 9.10
C ALA A 29 -2.85 6.71 8.41
N ALA A 30 -3.88 6.31 9.16
CA ALA A 30 -5.25 6.22 8.65
C ALA A 30 -5.95 7.58 8.47
N LYS A 31 -5.43 8.65 9.10
CA LYS A 31 -6.04 10.00 9.09
C LYS A 31 -6.45 10.54 7.72
N PRO A 32 -5.71 10.30 6.62
CA PRO A 32 -6.11 10.75 5.29
C PRO A 32 -7.39 10.06 4.77
N PHE A 33 -7.76 8.89 5.30
CA PHE A 33 -8.92 8.13 4.85
C PHE A 33 -10.17 8.50 5.66
N ARG A 34 -11.20 8.99 4.98
CA ARG A 34 -12.48 9.37 5.61
C ARG A 34 -13.26 8.17 6.15
N TYR A 35 -13.11 7.01 5.52
CA TYR A 35 -13.78 5.77 5.92
C TYR A 35 -12.90 4.58 5.58
N LEU A 36 -12.76 3.64 6.52
CA LEU A 36 -12.03 2.40 6.32
C LEU A 36 -13.04 1.29 6.00
N ARG A 37 -12.96 0.73 4.80
CA ARG A 37 -13.84 -0.36 4.35
C ARG A 37 -13.01 -1.54 3.85
N PRO A 38 -13.20 -2.75 4.41
CA PRO A 38 -12.63 -3.96 3.83
C PRO A 38 -13.06 -4.16 2.37
N GLY A 39 -12.20 -4.79 1.57
CA GLY A 39 -12.47 -5.18 0.18
C GLY A 39 -12.57 -4.00 -0.80
N SER A 40 -12.20 -2.79 -0.38
CA SER A 40 -12.20 -1.59 -1.24
C SER A 40 -10.80 -0.98 -1.28
N LEU A 41 -10.32 -0.63 -2.47
CA LEU A 41 -9.14 0.22 -2.59
C LEU A 41 -9.50 1.65 -2.20
N LEU A 42 -8.76 2.21 -1.26
CA LEU A 42 -8.94 3.56 -0.74
C LEU A 42 -7.75 4.41 -1.19
N PRO A 43 -7.91 5.23 -2.25
CA PRO A 43 -6.96 6.30 -2.55
C PRO A 43 -7.27 7.53 -1.69
N ALA A 44 -6.23 8.22 -1.23
CA ALA A 44 -6.35 9.52 -0.57
C ALA A 44 -5.15 10.41 -0.93
N VAL A 45 -5.29 11.71 -0.71
CA VAL A 45 -4.20 12.68 -0.84
C VAL A 45 -4.17 13.60 0.38
N SER A 46 -2.99 14.12 0.72
CA SER A 46 -2.86 15.12 1.77
C SER A 46 -3.51 16.44 1.35
N GLN A 47 -3.83 17.31 2.31
CA GLN A 47 -4.51 18.59 2.04
C GLN A 47 -3.70 19.52 1.13
N ASP A 48 -2.37 19.48 1.25
CA ASP A 48 -1.42 20.21 0.41
C ASP A 48 -1.11 19.51 -0.91
N MET A 49 -1.72 18.34 -1.17
CA MET A 49 -1.47 17.48 -2.33
C MET A 49 0.00 17.02 -2.46
N GLU A 50 0.79 17.08 -1.40
CA GLU A 50 2.18 16.60 -1.43
C GLU A 50 2.26 15.07 -1.42
N TRP A 51 1.35 14.41 -0.71
CA TRP A 51 1.36 12.96 -0.49
C TRP A 51 0.13 12.29 -1.09
N ALA A 52 0.35 11.16 -1.74
CA ALA A 52 -0.68 10.21 -2.11
C ALA A 52 -0.60 8.95 -1.24
N TYR A 53 -1.77 8.43 -0.90
CA TYR A 53 -1.95 7.29 -0.05
C TYR A 53 -2.82 6.24 -0.75
N PHE A 54 -2.45 4.98 -0.61
CA PHE A 54 -3.25 3.85 -1.04
C PHE A 54 -3.40 2.87 0.11
N LEU A 55 -4.62 2.39 0.34
CA LEU A 55 -4.92 1.40 1.35
C LEU A 55 -5.89 0.37 0.79
N TYR A 56 -5.56 -0.90 0.97
CA TYR A 56 -6.48 -2.01 0.73
C TYR A 56 -6.29 -3.06 1.82
N PHE A 57 -7.40 -3.63 2.28
CA PHE A 57 -7.38 -4.79 3.18
C PHE A 57 -8.66 -5.62 3.04
N ASN A 58 -8.57 -6.91 3.29
CA ASN A 58 -9.73 -7.81 3.37
C ASN A 58 -10.37 -7.81 4.78
N GLU A 59 -11.38 -8.64 5.01
CA GLU A 59 -12.11 -8.73 6.29
C GLU A 59 -11.19 -9.11 7.48
N ALA A 60 -10.13 -9.87 7.25
CA ALA A 60 -9.14 -10.21 8.27
C ALA A 60 -8.11 -9.08 8.51
N GLY A 61 -8.19 -8.00 7.74
CA GLY A 61 -7.20 -6.93 7.73
C GLY A 61 -5.92 -7.31 6.98
N ALA A 62 -5.94 -8.32 6.11
CA ALA A 62 -4.80 -8.65 5.26
C ALA A 62 -4.78 -7.73 4.02
N GLY A 63 -3.63 -7.15 3.70
CA GLY A 63 -3.50 -6.22 2.59
C GLY A 63 -2.29 -5.30 2.73
N PHE A 64 -2.36 -4.11 2.14
CA PHE A 64 -1.26 -3.17 2.10
C PHE A 64 -1.69 -1.72 2.32
N TYR A 65 -0.73 -0.93 2.78
CA TYR A 65 -0.77 0.52 2.85
C TYR A 65 0.49 1.07 2.16
N LEU A 66 0.32 2.17 1.42
CA LEU A 66 1.40 2.93 0.80
C LEU A 66 1.16 4.42 1.03
N ALA A 67 2.21 5.13 1.43
CA ALA A 67 2.32 6.58 1.35
C ALA A 67 3.53 6.94 0.50
N MET A 68 3.35 7.85 -0.44
CA MET A 68 4.41 8.28 -1.34
C MET A 68 4.15 9.70 -1.81
N ARG A 69 5.21 10.50 -1.99
CA ARG A 69 5.06 11.85 -2.53
C ARG A 69 4.51 11.81 -3.96
N ASN A 70 3.62 12.73 -4.28
CA ASN A 70 2.97 12.81 -5.59
C ASN A 70 3.98 13.02 -6.74
N GLU A 71 5.07 13.75 -6.50
CA GLU A 71 6.13 13.93 -7.50
C GLU A 71 6.85 12.61 -7.81
N ASP A 72 7.09 11.79 -6.79
CA ASP A 72 7.78 10.51 -6.94
C ASP A 72 6.89 9.46 -7.64
N PHE A 73 5.57 9.54 -7.51
CA PHE A 73 4.64 8.69 -8.28
C PHE A 73 4.78 8.90 -9.79
N ASN A 74 5.11 10.12 -10.22
CA ASN A 74 5.33 10.44 -11.63
C ASN A 74 6.75 10.12 -12.11
N ASN A 75 7.64 9.69 -11.22
CA ASN A 75 9.00 9.26 -11.56
C ASN A 75 8.99 7.76 -11.89
N PRO A 76 9.22 7.35 -13.16
CA PRO A 76 9.14 5.94 -13.56
C PRO A 76 10.10 5.03 -12.81
N ALA A 77 11.29 5.52 -12.43
CA ALA A 77 12.26 4.74 -11.67
C ALA A 77 11.74 4.46 -10.25
N CYS A 78 11.10 5.43 -9.63
CA CYS A 78 10.51 5.25 -8.31
C CYS A 78 9.25 4.37 -8.36
N ALA A 79 8.36 4.60 -9.32
CA ALA A 79 7.19 3.76 -9.53
C ALA A 79 7.57 2.27 -9.70
N GLN A 80 8.56 1.98 -10.55
CA GLN A 80 9.02 0.61 -10.79
C GLN A 80 9.64 -0.01 -9.53
N ARG A 81 10.51 0.72 -8.82
CA ARG A 81 11.17 0.22 -7.61
C ARG A 81 10.18 -0.04 -6.48
N VAL A 82 9.21 0.85 -6.28
CA VAL A 82 8.17 0.70 -5.26
C VAL A 82 7.25 -0.48 -5.60
N LYS A 83 6.91 -0.65 -6.88
CA LYS A 83 6.17 -1.81 -7.38
C LYS A 83 6.91 -3.11 -7.08
N GLU A 84 8.19 -3.20 -7.40
CA GLU A 84 9.02 -4.39 -7.12
C GLU A 84 9.07 -4.71 -5.62
N GLU A 85 9.38 -3.72 -4.78
CA GLU A 85 9.42 -3.92 -3.32
C GLU A 85 8.07 -4.39 -2.78
N LEU A 86 6.97 -3.72 -3.14
CA LEU A 86 5.64 -4.12 -2.68
C LEU A 86 5.26 -5.53 -3.13
N MET A 87 5.57 -5.89 -4.38
CA MET A 87 5.27 -7.22 -4.91
C MET A 87 6.05 -8.31 -4.18
N ASN A 88 7.34 -8.09 -3.89
CA ASN A 88 8.14 -9.03 -3.10
C ASN A 88 7.54 -9.22 -1.70
N ARG A 89 7.14 -8.13 -1.05
CA ARG A 89 6.56 -8.17 0.30
C ARG A 89 5.18 -8.80 0.33
N VAL A 90 4.37 -8.55 -0.69
CA VAL A 90 3.07 -9.23 -0.85
C VAL A 90 3.28 -10.72 -1.09
N ASP A 91 4.28 -11.11 -1.87
CA ASP A 91 4.59 -12.51 -2.13
C ASP A 91 4.90 -13.28 -0.85
N GLU A 92 5.77 -12.69 -0.01
CA GLU A 92 6.23 -13.22 1.27
C GLU A 92 5.15 -13.18 2.37
N VAL A 93 4.52 -12.02 2.59
CA VAL A 93 3.63 -11.80 3.74
C VAL A 93 2.23 -12.37 3.54
N LEU A 94 1.72 -12.35 2.30
CA LEU A 94 0.39 -12.85 1.96
C LEU A 94 0.43 -14.27 1.39
N GLU A 95 1.51 -15.02 1.64
CA GLU A 95 1.59 -16.42 1.23
C GLU A 95 0.40 -17.22 1.80
N GLY A 96 -0.39 -17.82 0.91
CA GLY A 96 -1.59 -18.58 1.26
C GLY A 96 -2.85 -17.73 1.54
N ASP A 97 -2.80 -16.39 1.49
CA ASP A 97 -4.01 -15.57 1.57
C ASP A 97 -4.82 -15.68 0.25
N PRO A 98 -6.12 -16.02 0.30
CA PRO A 98 -6.94 -16.18 -0.90
C PRO A 98 -7.14 -14.88 -1.70
N HIS A 99 -6.85 -13.72 -1.12
CA HIS A 99 -6.96 -12.40 -1.75
C HIS A 99 -5.62 -11.85 -2.23
N LYS A 100 -4.51 -12.60 -2.11
CA LYS A 100 -3.18 -12.18 -2.60
C LYS A 100 -3.23 -11.70 -4.05
N ALA A 101 -3.88 -12.46 -4.94
CA ALA A 101 -4.01 -12.10 -6.36
C ALA A 101 -4.74 -10.76 -6.58
N VAL A 102 -5.69 -10.40 -5.70
CA VAL A 102 -6.38 -9.09 -5.77
C VAL A 102 -5.43 -7.96 -5.37
N VAL A 103 -4.63 -8.18 -4.32
CA VAL A 103 -3.60 -7.23 -3.87
C VAL A 103 -2.57 -6.99 -4.98
N GLU A 104 -2.06 -8.06 -5.58
CA GLU A 104 -1.12 -8.01 -6.70
C GLU A 104 -1.72 -7.26 -7.90
N TYR A 105 -2.99 -7.53 -8.24
CA TYR A 105 -3.69 -6.83 -9.31
C TYR A 105 -3.79 -5.32 -9.04
N ILE A 106 -4.17 -4.92 -7.83
CA ILE A 106 -4.25 -3.51 -7.42
C ILE A 106 -2.89 -2.82 -7.62
N ILE A 107 -1.82 -3.42 -7.10
CA ILE A 107 -0.47 -2.83 -7.19
C ILE A 107 -0.02 -2.72 -8.65
N THR A 108 -0.16 -3.80 -9.42
CA THR A 108 0.40 -3.90 -10.77
C THR A 108 -0.40 -3.18 -11.84
N SER A 109 -1.71 -3.05 -11.66
CA SER A 109 -2.63 -2.61 -12.70
C SER A 109 -3.40 -1.34 -12.35
N VAL A 110 -3.53 -0.99 -11.07
CA VAL A 110 -4.25 0.21 -10.63
C VAL A 110 -3.28 1.29 -10.15
N MET A 111 -2.33 0.95 -9.29
CA MET A 111 -1.40 1.93 -8.72
C MET A 111 -0.23 2.24 -9.65
N PHE A 112 0.37 1.21 -10.24
CA PHE A 112 1.55 1.34 -11.11
C PHE A 112 1.30 0.67 -12.47
N PRO A 113 0.36 1.21 -13.28
CA PRO A 113 0.11 0.71 -14.63
C PRO A 113 1.35 0.85 -15.51
N LEU A 114 1.49 -0.06 -16.48
CA LEU A 114 2.55 -0.03 -17.50
C LEU A 114 2.41 1.18 -18.45
#